data_AF-A0A0R0FZ13-F1
#
_entry.id   AF-A0A0R0FZ13-F1
#
_cell.length_a   1.000
_cell.length_b   1.000
_cell.length_c   1.000
_cell.angle_alpha   90.00
_cell.angle_beta   90.00
_cell.angle_gamma   90.00
#
_symmetry.space_group_name_H-M   'P 1'
#
loop_
_entity.id
_entity.type
_entity.pdbx_description
1 polymer ?
#
loop_
_entity_poly.entity_id
_entity_poly.type
_entity_poly.pdbx_seq_one_letter_code
_entity_poly.pdbx_strand_id
1 'polypeptide(L)' 'MWQAKILENLIVEYGPTSQVLMLQQYGLYFFAEYDIKCIIDFHAVLGSQNGMEHSASRDGFTG' A
#
# COMPACT_ATOMS: atom_id res chain seq x y z
N MET A 1 10.19 16.26 -6.13
CA MET A 1 11.12 15.73 -5.11
C MET A 1 10.43 15.15 -3.87
N TRP A 2 9.24 15.63 -3.47
CA TRP A 2 8.50 15.10 -2.30
C TRP A 2 7.92 13.70 -2.46
N GLN A 3 7.48 13.31 -3.67
CA GLN A 3 6.89 12.00 -3.92
C GLN A 3 7.88 10.84 -3.66
N ALA A 4 9.16 11.02 -4.02
CA ALA A 4 10.18 9.97 -3.84
C ALA A 4 10.46 9.65 -2.36
N LYS A 5 10.52 10.66 -1.49
CA LYS A 5 10.84 10.46 -0.06
C LYS A 5 9.77 9.70 0.72
N ILE A 6 8.49 9.91 0.40
CA ILE A 6 7.39 9.17 1.06
C ILE A 6 7.44 7.68 0.65
N LEU A 7 7.83 7.40 -0.60
CA LEU A 7 7.87 6.06 -1.17
C LEU A 7 9.05 5.23 -0.67
N GLU A 8 10.23 5.83 -0.50
CA GLU A 8 11.40 5.15 0.08
C GLU A 8 11.10 4.63 1.49
N ASN A 9 10.41 5.42 2.32
CA ASN A 9 10.04 5.02 3.67
C ASN A 9 8.99 3.89 3.68
N LEU A 10 8.06 3.87 2.73
CA LEU A 10 7.04 2.81 2.65
C LEU A 10 7.62 1.43 2.33
N ILE A 11 8.60 1.38 1.42
CA ILE A 11 9.23 0.13 0.98
C ILE A 11 10.04 -0.49 2.13
N VAL A 12 10.66 0.34 2.97
CA VAL A 12 11.51 -0.10 4.08
C VAL A 12 10.69 -0.68 5.23
N GLU A 13 9.49 -0.16 5.49
CA GLU A 13 8.74 -0.50 6.71
C GLU A 13 7.77 -1.69 6.59
N TYR A 14 7.22 -2.02 5.41
CA TYR A 14 5.99 -2.84 5.34
C TYR A 14 6.00 -4.12 4.47
N GLY A 15 7.13 -4.60 3.97
CA GLY A 15 7.17 -5.90 3.27
C GLY A 15 6.73 -5.86 1.80
N PRO A 16 6.40 -7.02 1.18
CA PRO A 16 6.84 -7.43 -0.15
C PRO A 16 6.59 -6.40 -1.26
N THR A 17 7.65 -6.16 -2.04
CA THR A 17 7.76 -5.22 -3.16
C THR A 17 6.64 -5.29 -4.19
N SER A 18 5.91 -6.40 -4.30
CA SER A 18 4.86 -6.60 -5.32
C SER A 18 3.64 -5.70 -5.14
N GLN A 19 3.18 -5.44 -3.91
CA GLN A 19 2.02 -4.58 -3.67
C GLN A 19 2.36 -3.11 -3.93
N VAL A 20 3.52 -2.66 -3.46
CA VAL A 20 4.04 -1.32 -3.71
C VAL A 20 4.28 -1.11 -5.21
N LEU A 21 4.81 -2.12 -5.91
CA LEU A 21 5.02 -2.09 -7.35
C LEU A 21 3.70 -1.95 -8.12
N MET A 22 2.65 -2.68 -7.72
CA MET A 22 1.32 -2.58 -8.34
C MET A 22 0.74 -1.17 -8.19
N LEU A 23 0.79 -0.62 -6.98
CA LEU A 23 0.34 0.77 -6.72
C LEU A 23 1.14 1.77 -7.57
N GLN A 24 2.46 1.62 -7.63
CA GLN A 24 3.34 2.55 -8.34
C GLN A 24 3.22 2.48 -9.86
N GLN A 25 3.34 1.28 -10.44
CA GLN A 25 3.45 1.12 -11.88
C GLN A 25 2.11 1.15 -12.59
N TYR A 26 1.12 0.43 -12.06
CA TYR A 26 -0.17 0.27 -12.73
C TYR A 26 -1.17 1.30 -12.25
N GLY A 27 -1.28 1.48 -10.92
CA GLY A 27 -2.24 2.40 -10.33
C GLY A 27 -1.97 3.85 -10.71
N LEU A 28 -0.82 4.40 -10.27
CA LEU A 28 -0.53 5.83 -10.43
C LEU A 28 -0.45 6.28 -11.90
N TYR A 29 0.15 5.46 -12.78
CA TYR A 29 0.20 5.77 -14.21
C TYR A 29 -1.20 5.80 -14.83
N PHE A 30 -2.02 4.78 -14.56
CA PHE A 30 -3.40 4.73 -15.04
C PHE A 30 -4.22 5.91 -14.52
N PHE A 31 -4.13 6.23 -13.23
CA PHE A 31 -4.87 7.35 -12.66
C PHE A 31 -4.46 8.70 -13.25
N ALA A 32 -3.17 8.89 -13.54
CA ALA A 32 -2.67 10.09 -14.20
C ALA A 32 -3.14 10.19 -15.66
N GLU A 33 -3.09 9.08 -16.42
CA GLU A 33 -3.49 9.03 -17.83
C GLU A 33 -4.98 9.36 -18.03
N TYR A 34 -5.83 8.94 -17.08
CA TYR A 34 -7.30 9.07 -17.18
C TYR A 34 -7.89 10.20 -16.29
N ASP A 35 -7.07 11.08 -15.71
CA ASP A 35 -7.50 12.16 -14.79
C ASP A 35 -8.39 11.65 -13.63
N ILE A 36 -8.03 10.48 -13.09
CA ILE A 36 -8.74 9.86 -11.97
C ILE A 36 -8.05 10.26 -10.66
N LYS A 37 -8.80 10.87 -9.74
CA LYS A 37 -8.32 11.13 -8.38
C LYS A 37 -8.35 9.84 -7.57
N CYS A 38 -7.28 9.58 -6.81
CA CYS A 38 -7.14 8.37 -6.01
C CYS A 38 -6.82 8.71 -4.55
N ILE A 39 -7.34 7.90 -3.62
CA ILE A 39 -6.99 7.90 -2.20
C ILE A 39 -6.18 6.63 -1.94
N ILE A 40 -5.02 6.79 -1.30
CA ILE A 40 -4.20 5.67 -0.83
C ILE A 40 -4.64 5.39 0.61
N ASP A 41 -5.21 4.20 0.84
CA ASP A 41 -5.72 3.76 2.14
C ASP A 41 -4.81 2.67 2.75
N PHE A 42 -4.39 2.87 3.99
CA PHE A 42 -3.72 1.84 4.80
C PHE A 42 -4.79 0.96 5.46
N HIS A 43 -5.32 0.04 4.66
CA HIS A 43 -6.53 -0.71 5.01
C HIS A 43 -6.34 -1.71 6.17
N ALA A 44 -5.13 -2.22 6.35
CA ALA A 44 -4.79 -3.21 7.36
C ALA A 44 -3.48 -2.85 8.06
N VAL A 45 -3.40 -3.16 9.35
CA VAL A 45 -2.18 -3.04 10.16
C VAL A 45 -1.80 -4.41 10.74
N LEU A 46 -0.54 -4.55 11.12
CA LEU A 46 -0.08 -5.73 11.84
C LEU A 46 -0.88 -5.90 13.13
N GLY A 47 -1.45 -7.10 13.34
CA GLY A 47 -2.27 -7.42 14.51
C GLY A 47 -3.75 -7.03 14.42
N SER A 48 -4.21 -6.48 13.28
CA SER A 48 -5.57 -5.98 13.04
C SER A 48 -5.96 -4.75 13.86
N GLN A 49 -6.44 -3.70 13.20
CA GLN A 49 -6.92 -2.49 13.88
C GLN A 49 -8.33 -2.63 14.48
N ASN A 50 -9.13 -3.64 14.06
CA ASN A 50 -10.55 -3.71 14.43
C ASN A 50 -11.12 -5.13 14.59
N GLY A 51 -10.31 -6.18 14.46
CA GLY A 51 -10.73 -7.58 14.64
C GLY A 51 -11.53 -8.19 13.48
N MET A 52 -11.67 -7.49 12.35
CA MET A 52 -12.36 -7.98 11.15
C MET A 52 -11.39 -8.71 10.19
N GLU A 53 -11.92 -9.55 9.29
CA GLU A 53 -11.10 -10.27 8.30
C GLU A 53 -10.26 -9.32 7.43
N HIS A 54 -10.83 -8.19 7.04
CA HIS A 54 -10.21 -7.27 6.08
C HIS A 54 -9.12 -6.37 6.69
N SER A 55 -8.98 -6.35 8.01
CA SER A 55 -7.98 -5.55 8.74
C SER A 55 -6.78 -6.38 9.21
N ALA A 56 -6.85 -7.70 9.07
CA ALA A 56 -5.78 -8.61 9.37
C ALA A 56 -5.01 -8.98 8.10
N SER A 57 -3.72 -9.27 8.23
CA SER A 57 -2.93 -9.85 7.15
C SER A 57 -3.53 -11.22 6.79
N ARG A 58 -4.35 -11.30 5.74
CA ARG A 58 -4.76 -12.58 5.13
C ARG A 58 -3.55 -13.42 4.70
N ASP A 59 -2.41 -12.75 4.54
CA ASP A 59 -1.16 -13.30 4.03
C ASP A 59 -0.06 -13.23 5.11
N GLY A 60 -0.13 -14.09 6.13
CA GLY A 60 1.07 -14.78 6.62
C GLY A 60 2.04 -14.10 7.61
N PHE A 61 1.59 -13.28 8.57
CA PHE A 61 2.42 -12.94 9.75
C PHE A 61 1.65 -13.15 11.06
N THR A 62 1.73 -14.36 11.61
CA THR A 62 1.45 -14.67 13.02
C THR A 62 2.76 -15.15 13.65
N GLY A 63 3.55 -14.22 14.17
CA GLY A 63 4.83 -14.47 14.83
C GLY A 63 5.37 -13.18 15.44
#